data_AF-A0A2V7DCH5-F1
#
_entry.id   AF-A0A2V7DCH5-F1
#
_cell.length_a   1.000
_cell.length_b   1.000
_cell.length_c   1.000
_cell.angle_alpha   90.00
_cell.angle_beta   90.00
_cell.angle_gamma   90.00
#
_symmetry.space_group_name_H-M   'P 1'
#
loop_
_entity.id
_entity.type
_entity.pdbx_description
1 polymer ?
#
loop_
_entity_poly.entity_id
_entity_poly.type
_entity_poly.pdbx_seq_one_letter_code
_entity_poly.pdbx_strand_id
1 'polypeptide(L)'
;MTTAACWVGERVAGELVLLHAWLDSWSGLGAIVVGMARQGYRLSLTNLTEGEWRAVFSSHPLTSADGFAVARTPWRAVQMAAWAALR
;
A
#
# COMPACT_ATOMS: atom_id res chain seq x y z
N MET A 1 -7.62 -23.28 30.65
CA MET A 1 -8.23 -22.20 29.84
C MET A 1 -7.16 -21.55 28.94
N THR A 2 -6.34 -22.31 28.19
CA THR A 2 -5.20 -21.75 27.42
C THR A 2 -4.84 -22.62 26.22
N THR A 3 -5.82 -22.93 25.37
CA THR A 3 -5.54 -23.65 24.11
C THR A 3 -6.22 -22.91 22.98
N ALA A 4 -7.53 -22.66 23.06
CA ALA A 4 -8.29 -21.97 22.02
C ALA A 4 -7.78 -20.55 21.63
N ALA A 5 -7.25 -19.77 22.58
CA ALA A 5 -6.74 -18.41 22.30
C ALA A 5 -5.43 -18.44 21.47
N CYS A 6 -4.58 -19.45 21.65
CA CYS A 6 -3.33 -19.59 20.89
C CYS A 6 -3.62 -19.91 19.41
N TRP A 7 -4.60 -20.79 19.16
CA TRP A 7 -5.04 -21.15 17.80
C TRP A 7 -5.69 -19.99 17.04
N VAL A 8 -6.38 -19.07 17.73
CA VAL A 8 -6.94 -17.86 17.08
C VAL A 8 -5.80 -16.90 16.72
N GLY A 9 -4.83 -16.70 17.63
CA GLY A 9 -3.66 -15.86 17.35
C GLY A 9 -2.82 -16.35 16.18
N GLU A 10 -2.55 -17.65 16.10
CA GLU A 10 -1.79 -18.26 15.00
C GLU A 10 -2.51 -18.17 13.65
N ARG A 11 -3.83 -18.32 13.63
CA ARG A 11 -4.62 -18.17 12.41
C ARG A 11 -4.62 -16.72 11.91
N VAL A 12 -4.81 -15.76 12.79
CA VAL A 12 -4.76 -14.33 12.43
C VAL A 12 -3.37 -13.95 11.92
N ALA A 13 -2.30 -14.47 12.54
CA ALA A 13 -0.94 -14.26 12.04
C ALA A 13 -0.75 -14.82 10.63
N GLY A 14 -1.27 -16.02 10.36
CA GLY A 14 -1.23 -16.62 9.01
C GLY A 14 -2.02 -15.84 7.97
N GLU A 15 -3.23 -15.38 8.31
CA GLU A 15 -4.07 -14.56 7.43
C GLU A 15 -3.42 -13.22 7.11
N LEU A 16 -2.77 -12.58 8.09
CA LEU A 16 -2.03 -11.33 7.88
C LEU A 16 -0.84 -11.50 6.94
N VAL A 17 -0.11 -12.63 7.04
CA VAL A 17 0.99 -12.94 6.12
C VAL A 17 0.47 -13.12 4.70
N LEU A 18 -0.66 -13.82 4.52
CA LEU A 18 -1.28 -14.01 3.20
C LEU A 18 -1.77 -12.68 2.62
N LEU A 19 -2.41 -11.84 3.44
CA LEU A 19 -2.84 -10.51 3.01
C LEU A 19 -1.65 -9.64 2.62
N HIS A 20 -0.57 -9.65 3.41
CA HIS A 20 0.63 -8.89 3.08
C HIS A 20 1.26 -9.34 1.77
N ALA A 21 1.38 -10.66 1.56
CA ALA A 21 1.87 -11.22 0.31
C ALA A 21 0.97 -10.85 -0.89
N TRP A 22 -0.36 -10.83 -0.70
CA TRP A 22 -1.28 -10.38 -1.73
C TRP A 22 -1.15 -8.87 -2.02
N LEU A 23 -0.99 -8.04 -0.98
CA LEU A 23 -0.73 -6.60 -1.13
C LEU A 23 0.62 -6.33 -1.84
N ASP A 24 1.57 -7.25 -1.71
CA ASP A 24 2.87 -7.25 -2.39
C ASP A 24 2.82 -7.86 -3.81
N SER A 25 1.68 -7.70 -4.48
CA SER A 25 1.46 -8.13 -5.86
C SER A 25 0.87 -7.01 -6.71
N TRP A 26 0.83 -7.20 -8.04
CA TRP A 26 0.16 -6.26 -8.94
C TRP A 26 -1.34 -6.15 -8.69
N SER A 27 -2.00 -7.23 -8.29
CA SER A 27 -3.43 -7.22 -7.93
C SER A 27 -3.67 -6.40 -6.66
N GLY A 28 -2.83 -6.58 -5.64
CA GLY A 28 -2.87 -5.79 -4.41
C GLY A 28 -2.61 -4.31 -4.65
N LEU A 29 -1.59 -3.98 -5.45
CA LEU A 29 -1.32 -2.61 -5.89
C LEU A 29 -2.55 -2.01 -6.59
N GLY A 30 -3.14 -2.73 -7.55
CA GLY A 30 -4.33 -2.28 -8.26
C GLY A 30 -5.52 -1.99 -7.34
N ALA A 31 -5.72 -2.83 -6.32
CA ALA A 31 -6.77 -2.61 -5.33
C ALA A 31 -6.56 -1.31 -4.53
N ILE A 32 -5.33 -1.02 -4.11
CA ILE A 32 -5.00 0.25 -3.43
C ILE A 32 -5.25 1.43 -4.37
N VAL A 33 -4.80 1.35 -5.63
CA VAL A 33 -4.97 2.42 -6.60
C VAL A 33 -6.45 2.74 -6.84
N VAL A 34 -7.28 1.72 -7.04
CA VAL A 34 -8.73 1.89 -7.22
C VAL A 34 -9.37 2.47 -5.95
N GLY A 35 -8.98 2.00 -4.76
CA GLY A 35 -9.47 2.52 -3.49
C GLY A 35 -9.13 3.99 -3.27
N MET A 36 -7.89 4.39 -3.57
CA MET A 36 -7.45 5.78 -3.49
C MET A 36 -8.15 6.66 -4.52
N ALA A 37 -8.34 6.17 -5.75
CA ALA A 37 -9.08 6.90 -6.80
C ALA A 37 -10.53 7.17 -6.41
N ARG A 38 -11.21 6.22 -5.75
CA ARG A 38 -12.57 6.40 -5.22
C ARG A 38 -12.64 7.47 -4.12
N GLN A 39 -11.54 7.69 -3.40
CA GLN A 39 -11.40 8.74 -2.39
C GLN A 39 -10.99 10.10 -2.99
N GLY A 40 -10.84 10.18 -4.32
CA GLY A 40 -10.49 11.43 -5.02
C GLY A 40 -8.99 11.64 -5.24
N TYR A 41 -8.14 10.68 -4.89
CA TYR A 41 -6.70 10.79 -5.09
C TYR A 41 -6.27 10.30 -6.47
N ARG A 42 -5.26 10.96 -7.05
CA ARG A 42 -4.57 10.56 -8.28
C ARG A 42 -3.20 10.02 -7.93
N LEU A 43 -2.76 8.97 -8.63
CA LEU A 43 -1.44 8.38 -8.46
C LEU A 43 -0.52 8.76 -9.62
N SER A 44 0.67 9.26 -9.29
CA SER A 44 1.84 9.20 -10.17
C SER A 44 2.80 8.13 -9.65
N LEU A 45 2.94 7.03 -10.39
CA LEU A 45 3.90 5.96 -10.11
C LEU A 45 5.01 6.00 -11.17
N THR A 46 6.25 6.18 -10.74
CA THR A 46 7.40 6.32 -11.65
C THR A 46 8.49 5.34 -11.23
N ASN A 47 9.00 4.57 -12.18
CA ASN A 47 10.26 3.84 -12.02
C ASN A 47 11.40 4.83 -12.30
N LEU A 48 12.11 5.26 -11.25
CA LEU A 48 13.15 6.29 -11.37
C LEU A 48 14.45 5.69 -11.90
N THR A 49 14.85 4.56 -11.33
CA THR A 49 16.05 3.79 -11.68
C THR A 49 15.77 2.31 -11.40
N GLU A 50 16.65 1.42 -11.84
CA GLU A 50 16.49 -0.01 -11.60
C GLU A 50 16.30 -0.32 -10.10
N GLY A 51 15.12 -0.84 -9.76
CA GLY A 51 14.76 -1.15 -8.38
C GLY A 51 14.52 0.08 -7.50
N GLU A 52 14.11 1.22 -8.06
CA GLU A 52 13.69 2.39 -7.29
C GLU A 52 12.38 2.97 -7.85
N TRP A 53 11.31 2.80 -7.08
CA TRP A 53 9.97 3.21 -7.44
C TRP A 53 9.53 4.38 -6.57
N ARG A 54 9.01 5.42 -7.20
CA ARG A 54 8.40 6.58 -6.54
C ARG A 54 6.89 6.56 -6.74
N ALA A 55 6.15 6.63 -5.66
CA ALA A 55 4.70 6.81 -5.66
C ALA A 55 4.33 8.18 -5.06
N VAL A 56 3.42 8.88 -5.72
CA VAL A 56 2.88 10.17 -5.28
C VAL A 56 1.37 10.15 -5.38
N PHE A 57 0.68 10.41 -4.28
CA PHE A 57 -0.77 10.63 -4.25
C PHE A 57 -1.08 12.11 -4.05
N SER A 58 -2.02 12.61 -4.85
CA SER A 58 -2.55 13.97 -4.71
C SER A 58 -4.06 14.01 -4.91
N SER A 59 -4.75 14.72 -4.03
CA SER A 59 -6.18 15.02 -4.07
C SER A 59 -6.48 16.18 -5.02
N HIS A 60 -5.54 17.15 -5.12
CA HIS A 60 -5.67 18.32 -5.97
C HIS A 60 -4.43 18.53 -6.84
N PRO A 61 -4.60 18.86 -8.14
CA PRO A 61 -3.49 18.98 -9.09
C PRO A 61 -2.62 20.22 -8.88
N LEU A 62 -3.09 21.22 -8.11
CA LEU A 62 -2.40 22.49 -7.86
C LEU A 62 -1.85 22.62 -6.43
N THR A 63 -1.93 21.55 -5.63
CA THR A 63 -1.37 21.51 -4.27
C THR A 63 -0.17 20.58 -4.20
N SER A 64 0.56 20.65 -3.09
CA SER A 64 1.57 19.65 -2.77
C SER A 64 0.96 18.25 -2.70
N ALA A 65 1.81 17.24 -2.87
CA ALA A 65 1.41 15.85 -2.68
C ALA A 65 0.88 15.62 -1.26
N ASP A 66 -0.19 14.85 -1.14
CA ASP A 66 -0.73 14.40 0.15
C ASP A 66 0.07 13.19 0.65
N GLY A 67 0.55 12.35 -0.27
CA GLY A 67 1.38 11.19 0.05
C GLY A 67 2.54 11.02 -0.91
N PHE A 68 3.70 10.67 -0.37
CA PHE A 68 4.92 10.43 -1.12
C PHE A 68 5.69 9.27 -0.50
N ALA A 69 6.21 8.38 -1.33
CA ALA A 69 7.19 7.39 -0.90
C ALA A 69 8.08 6.92 -2.04
N VAL A 70 9.28 6.49 -1.68
CA VAL A 70 10.23 5.79 -2.55
C VAL A 70 10.53 4.44 -1.93
N ALA A 71 10.50 3.37 -2.72
CA ALA A 71 10.83 2.02 -2.27
C ALA A 71 11.42 1.17 -3.39
N ARG A 72 11.99 0.02 -3.01
CA ARG A 72 12.59 -0.93 -3.96
C ARG A 72 11.57 -1.60 -4.90
N THR A 73 10.31 -1.70 -4.48
CA THR A 73 9.24 -2.33 -5.25
C THR A 73 8.07 -1.37 -5.43
N PRO A 74 7.28 -1.51 -6.52
CA PRO A 74 6.17 -0.61 -6.80
C PRO A 74 5.08 -0.71 -5.73
N TRP A 75 4.73 -1.90 -5.26
CA TRP A 75 3.72 -2.10 -4.22
C TRP A 75 4.12 -1.46 -2.90
N ARG A 76 5.38 -1.59 -2.48
CA ARG A 76 5.87 -0.98 -1.23
C ARG A 76 5.80 0.55 -1.32
N ALA A 77 6.20 1.14 -2.45
CA ALA A 77 6.11 2.57 -2.66
C ALA A 77 4.65 3.05 -2.61
N VAL A 78 3.73 2.36 -3.29
CA VAL A 78 2.30 2.70 -3.29
C VAL A 78 1.68 2.55 -1.90
N GLN A 79 1.94 1.45 -1.18
CA GLN A 79 1.42 1.24 0.18
C GLN A 79 1.87 2.36 1.14
N MET A 80 3.17 2.71 1.11
CA MET A 80 3.71 3.77 1.97
C MET A 80 3.15 5.14 1.62
N ALA A 81 3.06 5.47 0.33
CA ALA A 81 2.51 6.76 -0.11
C ALA A 81 1.01 6.87 0.20
N ALA A 82 0.23 5.80 0.01
CA ALA A 82 -1.19 5.77 0.34
C ALA A 82 -1.41 5.96 1.84
N TRP A 83 -0.65 5.23 2.67
CA TRP A 83 -0.70 5.40 4.12
C TRP A 83 -0.35 6.82 4.56
N ALA A 84 0.66 7.43 3.93
CA ALA A 84 1.03 8.83 4.20
C ALA A 84 -0.09 9.82 3.83
N ALA A 85 -0.81 9.58 2.73
CA ALA A 85 -1.90 10.45 2.27
C ALA A 85 -3.18 10.36 3.12
N LEU A 86 -3.40 9.24 3.81
CA LEU A 86 -4.61 8.97 4.61
C LEU A 86 -4.44 9.28 6.11
N ARG A 87 -3.23 9.67 6.53
CA ARG A 87 -2.93 10.03 7.92
C ARG A 87 -3.40 11.45 8.23
#